data_AF-V6IVL4-F1
#
_entry.id   AF-V6IVL4-F1
#
_cell.length_a   1.000
_cell.length_b   1.000
_cell.length_c   1.000
_cell.angle_alpha   90.00
_cell.angle_beta   90.00
_cell.angle_gamma   90.00
#
_symmetry.space_group_name_H-M   'P 1'
#
loop_
_entity.id
_entity.type
_entity.pdbx_description
1 polymer ?
#
loop_
_entity_poly.entity_id
_entity_poly.type
_entity_poly.pdbx_seq_one_letter_code
_entity_poly.pdbx_strand_id
1 'polypeptide(L)'
;MTTLEIDKKLARFLHPTWYLTTVTNGKTKKTWKQFVDPKENELVDWNPSEDMRSAWEVAEHIGLIRLESFLDGTWLATCGPYRSWGKTAPLAICQAAIEAFEGSKSDE
;
A
#
# COMPACT_ATOMS: atom_id res chain seq x y z
N MET A 1 -2.34 6.62 -11.53
CA MET A 1 -1.55 6.79 -10.29
C MET A 1 -0.25 6.02 -10.45
N THR A 2 0.87 6.61 -10.07
CA THR A 2 2.17 5.94 -9.99
C THR A 2 2.24 5.07 -8.72
N THR A 3 3.17 4.10 -8.67
CA THR A 3 3.43 3.27 -7.46
C THR A 3 3.67 4.15 -6.23
N LEU A 4 4.46 5.22 -6.40
CA LEU A 4 4.72 6.20 -5.35
C LEU A 4 3.46 6.92 -4.84
N GLU A 5 2.53 7.28 -5.72
CA GLU A 5 1.29 7.93 -5.31
C GLU A 5 0.36 6.97 -4.56
N ILE A 6 0.34 5.70 -4.98
CA ILE A 6 -0.40 4.62 -4.30
C ILE A 6 0.13 4.44 -2.88
N ASP A 7 1.44 4.22 -2.74
CA ASP A 7 2.08 4.05 -1.43
C ASP A 7 1.85 5.29 -0.54
N LYS A 8 1.93 6.50 -1.12
CA LYS A 8 1.63 7.76 -0.41
C LYS A 8 0.21 7.83 0.12
N LYS A 9 -0.77 7.43 -0.68
CA LYS A 9 -2.16 7.43 -0.22
C LYS A 9 -2.35 6.41 0.90
N LEU A 10 -1.85 5.20 0.72
CA LEU A 10 -1.98 4.12 1.71
C LEU A 10 -1.29 4.46 3.03
N ALA A 11 -0.08 5.03 2.99
CA ALA A 11 0.61 5.49 4.20
C ALA A 11 -0.24 6.49 4.99
N ARG A 12 -0.93 7.43 4.32
CA ARG A 12 -1.79 8.41 4.99
C ARG A 12 -3.02 7.78 5.66
N PHE A 13 -3.54 6.67 5.11
CA PHE A 13 -4.69 5.97 5.69
C PHE A 13 -4.29 5.07 6.86
N LEU A 14 -3.24 4.27 6.67
CA LEU A 14 -2.84 3.23 7.62
C LEU A 14 -1.90 3.75 8.72
N HIS A 15 -1.10 4.76 8.37
CA HIS A 15 -0.05 5.27 9.22
C HIS A 15 0.00 6.81 9.16
N PRO A 16 -1.01 7.52 9.69
CA PRO A 16 -1.14 8.97 9.55
C PRO A 16 0.03 9.76 10.16
N THR A 17 0.82 9.15 11.03
CA THR A 17 2.03 9.72 11.63
C THR A 17 3.30 9.48 10.81
N TRP A 18 3.24 8.67 9.76
CA TRP A 18 4.39 8.40 8.88
C TRP A 18 4.57 9.53 7.87
N TYR A 19 5.82 9.79 7.54
CA TYR A 19 6.17 10.74 6.50
C TYR A 19 7.19 10.15 5.54
N LEU A 20 7.06 10.52 4.27
CA LEU A 20 8.00 10.10 3.25
C LEU A 20 9.32 10.83 3.43
N THR A 21 10.41 10.08 3.45
CA THR A 21 11.77 10.63 3.34
C THR A 21 12.42 10.10 2.07
N THR A 22 13.16 10.96 1.38
CA THR A 22 13.99 10.53 0.26
C THR A 22 15.42 10.48 0.77
N VAL A 23 16.03 9.31 0.82
CA VAL A 23 17.45 9.17 1.17
C VAL A 23 18.23 8.99 -0.13
N THR A 24 19.10 9.95 -0.43
CA THR A 24 19.94 9.92 -1.62
C THR A 24 21.34 9.46 -1.21
N ASN A 25 21.61 8.16 -1.30
CA ASN A 25 22.93 7.59 -0.99
C ASN A 25 23.50 6.87 -2.24
N GLY A 26 23.72 7.63 -3.32
CA GLY A 26 24.23 7.11 -4.61
C GLY A 26 23.21 6.32 -5.46
N LYS A 27 22.14 5.79 -4.86
CA LYS A 27 20.91 5.33 -5.52
C LYS A 27 19.71 5.95 -4.79
N THR A 28 18.74 6.46 -5.53
CA THR A 28 17.49 6.99 -4.95
C THR A 28 16.68 5.82 -4.39
N LYS A 29 16.78 5.58 -3.08
CA LYS A 29 15.92 4.63 -2.37
C LYS A 29 14.84 5.42 -1.65
N LYS A 30 13.58 5.07 -1.92
CA LYS A 30 12.43 5.67 -1.24
C LYS A 30 12.15 4.81 -0.01
N THR A 31 12.18 5.43 1.16
CA THR A 31 12.01 4.76 2.44
C THR A 31 10.97 5.54 3.24
N TRP A 32 10.04 4.84 3.88
CA TRP A 32 8.98 5.48 4.66
C TRP A 32 9.45 5.57 6.11
N LYS A 33 9.34 6.76 6.71
CA LYS A 33 9.74 6.96 8.10
C LYS A 33 8.51 6.90 9.00
N GLN A 34 8.55 6.00 9.96
CA GLN A 34 7.71 6.06 11.15
C GLN A 34 8.44 6.85 12.23
N PHE A 35 7.79 7.83 12.85
CA PHE A 35 8.24 8.33 14.15
C PHE A 35 7.69 7.35 15.21
N VAL A 36 8.41 6.26 15.50
CA VAL A 36 8.04 5.34 16.59
C VAL A 36 8.44 5.95 17.94
N ASP A 37 9.59 6.60 17.98
CA ASP A 37 10.17 7.27 19.14
C ASP A 37 11.32 8.19 18.64
N PRO A 38 11.47 9.44 19.10
CA PRO A 38 12.62 10.30 18.76
C PRO A 38 14.00 9.67 19.05
N LYS A 39 14.07 8.59 19.85
CA LYS A 39 15.31 7.86 20.15
C LYS A 39 15.63 6.69 19.23
N GLU A 40 14.62 6.06 18.62
CA GLU A 40 14.81 4.80 17.87
C GLU A 40 14.99 5.03 16.36
N ASN A 41 14.42 6.09 15.78
CA ASN A 41 14.65 6.58 14.41
C ASN A 41 14.88 5.50 13.32
N GLU A 42 14.22 4.34 13.44
CA GLU A 42 14.40 3.24 12.52
C GLU A 42 13.72 3.55 11.18
N LEU A 43 14.44 3.32 10.09
CA LEU A 43 13.96 3.50 8.73
C LEU A 43 13.32 2.19 8.26
N VAL A 44 12.03 2.23 7.94
CA VAL A 44 11.33 1.06 7.41
C VAL A 44 11.10 1.25 5.91
N ASP A 45 11.68 0.36 5.10
CA ASP A 45 11.32 0.29 3.69
C ASP A 45 9.90 -0.30 3.57
N TRP A 46 8.92 0.54 3.24
CA TRP A 46 7.52 0.14 3.10
C TRP A 46 6.99 0.52 1.71
N ASN A 47 7.02 -0.42 0.78
CA ASN A 47 6.66 -0.17 -0.61
C ASN A 47 5.54 -1.12 -1.06
N PRO A 48 4.31 -0.98 -0.53
CA PRO A 48 3.25 -1.97 -0.68
C PRO A 48 2.78 -2.15 -2.14
N SER A 49 2.98 -1.17 -3.02
CA SER A 49 2.67 -1.35 -4.45
C SER A 49 3.69 -2.20 -5.22
N GLU A 50 4.87 -2.45 -4.65
CA GLU A 50 5.98 -3.16 -5.31
C GLU A 50 6.43 -4.42 -4.54
N ASP A 51 6.26 -4.45 -3.22
CA ASP A 51 6.66 -5.54 -2.33
C ASP A 51 5.45 -6.24 -1.69
N MET A 52 5.46 -7.58 -1.73
CA MET A 52 4.34 -8.38 -1.25
C MET A 52 4.22 -8.36 0.29
N ARG A 53 5.32 -8.23 1.03
CA ARG A 53 5.27 -8.20 2.50
C ARG A 53 4.58 -6.93 2.97
N SER A 54 4.96 -5.77 2.43
CA SER A 54 4.24 -4.50 2.68
C SER A 54 2.80 -4.54 2.18
N ALA A 55 2.53 -5.14 1.01
CA ALA A 55 1.17 -5.28 0.50
C ALA A 55 0.28 -6.15 1.40
N TRP A 56 0.84 -7.18 2.04
CA TRP A 56 0.09 -8.06 2.92
C TRP A 56 -0.36 -7.35 4.20
N GLU A 57 0.46 -6.44 4.74
CA GLU A 57 0.06 -5.58 5.86
C GLU A 57 -1.17 -4.72 5.51
N VAL A 58 -1.21 -4.20 4.27
CA VAL A 58 -2.38 -3.48 3.75
C VAL A 58 -3.59 -4.40 3.66
N ALA A 59 -3.40 -5.63 3.15
CA ALA A 59 -4.46 -6.63 3.01
C ALA A 59 -5.09 -7.01 4.36
N GLU A 60 -4.28 -7.14 5.42
CA GLU A 60 -4.76 -7.43 6.76
C GLU A 60 -5.61 -6.29 7.32
N HIS A 61 -5.20 -5.03 7.11
CA HIS A 61 -5.96 -3.86 7.58
C HIS A 61 -7.32 -3.70 6.90
N ILE A 62 -7.40 -3.98 5.60
CA ILE A 62 -8.63 -3.79 4.82
C ILE A 62 -9.53 -5.03 4.79
N GLY A 63 -9.11 -6.15 5.39
CA GLY A 63 -9.87 -7.40 5.38
C GLY A 63 -9.95 -8.03 3.98
N LEU A 64 -8.81 -8.30 3.35
CA LEU A 64 -8.75 -9.00 2.06
C LEU A 64 -9.45 -10.36 2.13
N ILE A 65 -10.45 -10.56 1.27
CA ILE A 65 -11.25 -11.80 1.19
C ILE A 65 -10.64 -12.77 0.20
N ARG A 66 -10.15 -12.26 -0.93
CA ARG A 66 -9.71 -13.09 -2.05
C ARG A 66 -8.64 -12.37 -2.87
N LEU A 67 -7.64 -13.15 -3.28
CA LEU A 67 -6.59 -12.75 -4.19
C LEU A 67 -6.40 -13.86 -5.24
N GLU A 68 -6.59 -13.52 -6.51
CA GLU A 68 -6.58 -14.48 -7.61
C GLU A 68 -5.63 -14.03 -8.72
N SER A 69 -4.89 -14.98 -9.29
CA SER A 69 -4.05 -14.77 -10.47
C SER A 69 -4.70 -15.36 -11.71
N PHE A 70 -4.52 -14.69 -12.85
CA PHE A 70 -5.08 -15.12 -14.14
C PHE A 70 -3.97 -15.47 -15.13
N LEU A 71 -4.33 -16.23 -16.17
CA LEU A 71 -3.38 -16.74 -17.18
C LEU A 71 -2.71 -15.62 -17.99
N ASP A 72 -3.31 -14.44 -18.07
CA ASP A 72 -2.75 -13.26 -18.72
C ASP A 72 -1.74 -12.49 -17.85
N GLY A 73 -1.44 -13.01 -16.65
CA GLY A 73 -0.53 -12.42 -15.69
C GLY A 73 -1.14 -11.31 -14.83
N THR A 74 -2.44 -11.06 -14.95
CA THR A 74 -3.15 -10.10 -14.09
C THR A 74 -3.58 -10.73 -12.77
N TRP A 75 -3.86 -9.87 -11.80
CA TRP A 75 -4.30 -10.23 -10.46
C TRP A 75 -5.57 -9.47 -10.10
N LEU A 76 -6.48 -10.14 -9.39
CA LEU A 76 -7.68 -9.56 -8.81
C LEU A 76 -7.60 -9.63 -7.28
N ALA A 77 -7.78 -8.50 -6.61
CA ALA A 77 -7.95 -8.45 -5.16
C ALA A 77 -9.40 -8.04 -4.83
N THR A 78 -9.99 -8.69 -3.82
CA THR A 78 -11.35 -8.42 -3.33
C THR A 78 -11.34 -8.15 -1.84
N CYS A 79 -11.82 -6.97 -1.43
CA CYS A 79 -11.93 -6.53 -0.03
C CYS A 79 -13.35 -6.01 0.21
N GLY A 80 -14.19 -6.78 0.91
CA GLY A 80 -15.62 -6.46 1.02
C GLY A 80 -16.30 -6.29 -0.35
N PRO A 81 -16.98 -5.17 -0.63
CA PRO A 81 -17.58 -4.89 -1.94
C PRO A 81 -16.56 -4.40 -2.99
N TYR A 82 -15.36 -4.01 -2.57
CA TYR A 82 -14.35 -3.39 -3.42
C TYR A 82 -13.49 -4.44 -4.13
N ARG A 83 -13.23 -4.21 -5.42
CA ARG A 83 -12.53 -5.16 -6.29
C ARG A 83 -11.65 -4.41 -7.26
N SER A 84 -10.37 -4.74 -7.28
CA SER A 84 -9.43 -4.07 -8.18
C SER A 84 -8.46 -5.03 -8.85
N TRP A 85 -8.09 -4.66 -10.08
CA TRP A 85 -7.20 -5.43 -10.95
C TRP A 85 -5.81 -4.79 -10.99
N GLY A 86 -4.78 -5.61 -10.86
CA GLY A 86 -3.37 -5.19 -10.93
C GLY A 86 -2.54 -6.07 -11.85
N LYS A 87 -1.44 -5.52 -12.37
CA LYS A 87 -0.42 -6.29 -13.10
C LYS A 87 0.44 -7.18 -12.19
N THR A 88 0.35 -6.95 -10.88
CA THR A 88 1.02 -7.72 -9.84
C THR A 88 0.07 -7.85 -8.66
N ALA A 89 0.25 -8.88 -7.83
CA ALA A 89 -0.52 -9.06 -6.60
C ALA A 89 -0.44 -7.83 -5.66
N PRO A 90 0.74 -7.24 -5.37
CA PRO A 90 0.86 -6.03 -4.56
C PRO A 90 0.02 -4.85 -5.07
N LEU A 91 0.05 -4.62 -6.40
CA LEU A 91 -0.74 -3.56 -7.01
C LEU A 91 -2.24 -3.78 -6.87
N ALA A 92 -2.72 -4.99 -7.15
CA ALA A 92 -4.14 -5.31 -7.05
C ALA A 92 -4.67 -5.07 -5.63
N ILE A 93 -3.92 -5.50 -4.61
CA ILE A 93 -4.24 -5.28 -3.19
C ILE A 93 -4.30 -3.78 -2.89
N CYS A 94 -3.24 -3.05 -3.25
CA CYS A 94 -3.15 -1.62 -2.97
C CYS A 94 -4.26 -0.80 -3.64
N GLN A 95 -4.65 -1.16 -4.85
CA GLN A 95 -5.73 -0.47 -5.56
C GLN A 95 -7.09 -0.76 -4.93
N ALA A 96 -7.37 -2.02 -4.56
CA ALA A 96 -8.60 -2.38 -3.84
C ALA A 96 -8.67 -1.68 -2.47
N ALA A 97 -7.54 -1.54 -1.79
CA ALA A 97 -7.43 -0.80 -0.53
C ALA A 97 -7.79 0.69 -0.69
N ILE A 98 -7.25 1.35 -1.73
CA ILE A 98 -7.57 2.76 -2.01
C ILE A 98 -9.07 2.92 -2.31
N GLU A 99 -9.63 2.04 -3.13
CA GLU A 99 -11.08 2.05 -3.40
C GLU A 99 -11.91 1.89 -2.13
N ALA A 100 -11.48 1.02 -1.21
CA ALA A 100 -12.15 0.85 0.08
C ALA A 100 -12.08 2.12 0.95
N PHE A 101 -10.91 2.75 1.07
CA PHE A 101 -10.73 3.96 1.87
C PHE A 101 -11.39 5.22 1.28
N GLU A 102 -11.49 5.31 -0.05
CA GLU A 102 -12.15 6.43 -0.72
C GLU A 102 -13.66 6.22 -0.82
N GLY A 103 -14.11 4.98 -1.06
CA GLY A 103 -15.53 4.63 -1.12
C GLY A 103 -16.25 4.75 0.22
N SER A 104 -15.56 4.50 1.34
CA SER A 104 -16.13 4.68 2.68
C SER A 104 -16.43 6.15 3.04
N LYS A 105 -15.92 7.12 2.26
CA LYS A 105 -16.15 8.57 2.50
C LYS A 105 -17.36 9.13 1.76
N SER A 106 -17.99 8.35 0.88
CA SER A 106 -19.15 8.82 0.10
C SER A 106 -20.51 8.49 0.73
N ASP A 107 -20.52 7.79 1.87
CA ASP A 107 -21.72 7.42 2.64
C ASP A 107 -21.95 8.28 3.91
N GLU A 108 -21.26 9.43 4.05
CA GLU A 108 -21.52 10.48 5.07
C GLU A 108 -22.08 11.76 4.43
#